data_AF-A0A1B6MJZ3-F1
#
_entry.id   AF-A0A1B6MJZ3-F1
#
_cell.length_a   1.000
_cell.length_b   1.000
_cell.length_c   1.000
_cell.angle_alpha   90.00
_cell.angle_beta   90.00
_cell.angle_gamma   90.00
#
_symmetry.space_group_name_H-M   'P 1'
#
loop_
_entity.id
_entity.type
_entity.pdbx_description
1 polymer ?
#
loop_
_entity_poly.entity_id
_entity_poly.type
_entity_poly.pdbx_seq_one_letter_code
_entity_poly.pdbx_strand_id
1 'polypeptide(L)'
;REEKTRKKDDKSVDHVLRALNSLNTSEEKLAAMCKKYADIFDEHRKLQLLQKQSEKRCSMLQREKEQLQAEHSKAILTRSRLENLCRELQRQNKAIKDESLLKIREEEEKRKEVSAKFQTTMNEITTLMQQNNDKNMKLRDDNIDMTTKLKNICEQYEIRQQQVERISKQMQLEQQLADAKLSKLKMEMAAERETLLREKQQLLLELQQYQQRCNEFQATEINLRNQISMYNDKYDEFQKALARSNDVFGGFKGEMEKMSKKICKLEKETSSWKQRWERSHNALLEMAADKQKSEQELAVVSRQLATLQGLCRTLQTERSNLLAKLKIFQAGGHLPLEKAPVEKCTKQCDQVLNHLDQPLNHMSENNPVLDNYTKDILASFKESVAAEDTSAAATADSAVNPETVPVQASPLPDLVGTTSPC
;
A
#
# COMPACT_ATOMS: atom_id res chain seq x y z
N ARG A 1 -60.57 88.27 170.64
CA ARG A 1 -59.46 88.19 171.62
C ARG A 1 -59.60 89.26 172.73
N GLU A 2 -60.81 89.50 173.26
CA GLU A 2 -61.22 90.77 173.94
C GLU A 2 -61.07 90.76 175.48
N GLU A 3 -60.94 89.60 176.13
CA GLU A 3 -61.04 89.53 177.60
C GLU A 3 -59.89 90.25 178.34
N LYS A 4 -58.73 90.40 177.69
CA LYS A 4 -57.56 91.10 178.26
C LYS A 4 -57.63 92.63 178.19
N THR A 5 -58.51 93.24 177.38
CA THR A 5 -58.58 94.71 177.29
C THR A 5 -59.36 95.31 178.47
N ARG A 6 -60.56 94.81 178.80
CA ARG A 6 -61.40 95.40 179.87
C ARG A 6 -60.66 95.57 181.22
N LYS A 7 -59.90 94.56 181.66
CA LYS A 7 -59.10 94.61 182.92
C LYS A 7 -57.95 95.63 182.91
N LYS A 8 -57.63 96.25 181.76
CA LYS A 8 -56.64 97.32 181.65
C LYS A 8 -57.25 98.71 181.88
N ASP A 9 -58.54 98.87 181.57
CA ASP A 9 -59.23 100.16 181.59
C ASP A 9 -59.64 100.56 183.02
N ASP A 10 -60.16 99.62 183.83
CA ASP A 10 -60.49 99.88 185.25
C ASP A 10 -59.29 100.44 186.04
N LYS A 11 -58.09 99.86 185.83
CA LYS A 11 -56.85 100.32 186.47
C LYS A 11 -56.38 101.70 185.98
N SER A 12 -56.85 102.17 184.82
CA SER A 12 -56.60 103.51 184.32
C SER A 12 -57.45 104.55 185.07
N VAL A 13 -58.73 104.23 185.32
CA VAL A 13 -59.66 105.07 186.09
C VAL A 13 -59.18 105.24 187.54
N ASP A 14 -58.78 104.14 188.17
CA ASP A 14 -58.31 104.08 189.56
C ASP A 14 -56.99 104.85 189.82
N HIS A 15 -56.23 105.13 188.75
CA HIS A 15 -55.03 105.98 188.80
C HIS A 15 -55.36 107.46 188.58
N VAL A 16 -56.35 107.77 187.72
CA VAL A 16 -56.85 109.13 187.51
C VAL A 16 -57.52 109.68 188.78
N LEU A 17 -58.37 108.89 189.44
CA LEU A 17 -59.04 109.29 190.70
C LEU A 17 -58.05 109.68 191.82
N ARG A 18 -56.90 109.00 191.91
CA ARG A 18 -55.83 109.35 192.87
C ARG A 18 -55.11 110.64 192.48
N ALA A 19 -54.74 110.81 191.21
CA ALA A 19 -54.11 112.05 190.73
C ALA A 19 -55.02 113.29 190.88
N LEU A 20 -56.34 113.10 190.87
CA LEU A 20 -57.32 114.17 191.14
C LEU A 20 -57.50 114.49 192.63
N ASN A 21 -57.03 113.64 193.56
CA ASN A 21 -57.20 113.87 195.00
C ASN A 21 -56.01 114.53 195.69
N SER A 22 -54.87 114.67 195.01
CA SER A 22 -53.73 115.49 195.47
C SER A 22 -53.82 116.97 195.06
N LEU A 23 -54.98 117.41 194.57
CA LEU A 23 -55.24 118.76 194.08
C LEU A 23 -56.29 119.41 195.01
N ASN A 24 -55.97 120.57 195.56
CA ASN A 24 -56.71 121.15 196.69
C ASN A 24 -57.81 122.11 196.26
N THR A 25 -57.86 122.48 194.98
CA THR A 25 -58.97 123.25 194.38
C THR A 25 -59.75 122.41 193.36
N SER A 26 -61.01 122.78 193.10
CA SER A 26 -61.85 122.13 192.09
C SER A 26 -61.37 122.41 190.65
N GLU A 27 -60.75 123.58 190.43
CA GLU A 27 -60.26 124.05 189.14
C GLU A 27 -59.08 123.21 188.62
N GLU A 28 -58.10 122.90 189.49
CA GLU A 28 -56.98 122.01 189.19
C GLU A 28 -57.45 120.61 188.74
N LYS A 29 -58.51 120.08 189.37
CA LYS A 29 -59.07 118.76 189.04
C LYS A 29 -59.70 118.74 187.64
N LEU A 30 -60.39 119.82 187.26
CA LEU A 30 -60.95 119.96 185.92
C LEU A 30 -59.84 120.04 184.87
N ALA A 31 -58.80 120.86 185.12
CA ALA A 31 -57.65 120.99 184.23
C ALA A 31 -56.92 119.66 183.98
N ALA A 32 -56.73 118.85 185.03
CA ALA A 32 -56.12 117.52 184.92
C ALA A 32 -56.96 116.55 184.07
N MET A 33 -58.31 116.56 184.20
CA MET A 33 -59.21 115.77 183.37
C MET A 33 -59.19 116.21 181.90
N CYS A 34 -59.25 117.51 181.62
CA CYS A 34 -59.18 118.06 180.27
C CYS A 34 -57.86 117.69 179.59
N LYS A 35 -56.73 117.79 180.31
CA LYS A 35 -55.41 117.35 179.82
C LYS A 35 -55.40 115.85 179.46
N LYS A 36 -55.89 114.99 180.36
CA LYS A 36 -56.01 113.54 180.12
C LYS A 36 -56.82 113.18 178.86
N TYR A 37 -57.88 113.94 178.58
CA TYR A 37 -58.69 113.74 177.36
C TYR A 37 -57.98 114.24 176.10
N ALA A 38 -57.26 115.36 176.17
CA ALA A 38 -56.43 115.85 175.07
C ALA A 38 -55.30 114.87 174.74
N ASP A 39 -54.58 114.36 175.75
CA ASP A 39 -53.53 113.35 175.59
C ASP A 39 -54.04 112.09 174.86
N ILE A 40 -55.24 111.61 175.20
CA ILE A 40 -55.89 110.45 174.57
C ILE A 40 -56.34 110.75 173.13
N PHE A 41 -56.86 111.96 172.87
CA PHE A 41 -57.24 112.37 171.52
C PHE A 41 -56.02 112.49 170.59
N ASP A 42 -54.91 113.04 171.08
CA ASP A 42 -53.67 113.11 170.31
C ASP A 42 -53.01 111.73 170.15
N GLU A 43 -53.08 110.82 171.11
CA GLU A 43 -52.69 109.41 170.91
C GLU A 43 -53.53 108.73 169.83
N HIS A 44 -54.86 108.90 169.84
CA HIS A 44 -55.72 108.34 168.79
C HIS A 44 -55.42 108.96 167.42
N ARG A 45 -55.13 110.28 167.37
CA ARG A 45 -54.72 110.99 166.15
C ARG A 45 -53.37 110.48 165.61
N LYS A 46 -52.38 110.25 166.49
CA LYS A 46 -51.08 109.63 166.13
C LYS A 46 -51.28 108.21 165.60
N LEU A 47 -52.09 107.38 166.27
CA LEU A 47 -52.36 106.01 165.84
C LEU A 47 -53.11 105.96 164.50
N GLN A 48 -54.08 106.86 164.26
CA GLN A 48 -54.78 106.94 162.99
C GLN A 48 -53.86 107.44 161.84
N LEU A 49 -52.92 108.35 162.14
CA LEU A 49 -51.85 108.74 161.21
C LEU A 49 -50.93 107.55 160.88
N LEU A 50 -50.50 106.79 161.89
CA LEU A 50 -49.63 105.63 161.74
C LEU A 50 -50.32 104.49 160.98
N GLN A 51 -51.62 104.26 161.22
CA GLN A 51 -52.45 103.35 160.44
C GLN A 51 -52.48 103.77 158.97
N LYS A 52 -52.85 105.03 158.67
CA LYS A 52 -52.87 105.56 157.29
C LYS A 52 -51.50 105.49 156.61
N GLN A 53 -50.41 105.63 157.37
CA GLN A 53 -49.04 105.46 156.86
C GLN A 53 -48.72 104.00 156.56
N SER A 54 -49.16 103.06 157.41
CA SER A 54 -49.02 101.61 157.22
C SER A 54 -49.84 101.11 156.03
N GLU A 55 -51.10 101.55 155.89
CA GLU A 55 -51.97 101.25 154.74
C GLU A 55 -51.36 101.75 153.43
N LYS A 56 -50.82 102.97 153.40
CA LYS A 56 -50.05 103.48 152.26
C LYS A 56 -48.83 102.60 151.96
N ARG A 57 -48.10 102.15 152.98
CA ARG A 57 -46.91 101.30 152.81
C ARG A 57 -47.27 99.93 152.23
N CYS A 58 -48.32 99.29 152.72
CA CYS A 58 -48.86 98.05 152.13
C CYS A 58 -49.34 98.27 150.69
N SER A 59 -49.99 99.40 150.40
CA SER A 59 -50.42 99.75 149.04
C SER A 59 -49.25 100.00 148.07
N MET A 60 -48.11 100.51 148.54
CA MET A 60 -46.89 100.62 147.72
C MET A 60 -46.23 99.25 147.52
N LEU A 61 -46.01 98.47 148.60
CA LEU A 61 -45.42 97.13 148.51
C LEU A 61 -46.24 96.18 147.61
N GLN A 62 -47.57 96.30 147.59
CA GLN A 62 -48.42 95.53 146.68
C GLN A 62 -48.20 95.93 145.21
N ARG A 63 -48.07 97.23 144.91
CA ARG A 63 -47.72 97.70 143.54
C ARG A 63 -46.32 97.28 143.13
N GLU A 64 -45.33 97.36 144.02
CA GLU A 64 -43.96 96.91 143.79
C GLU A 64 -43.92 95.41 143.48
N LYS A 65 -44.67 94.59 144.25
CA LYS A 65 -44.85 93.16 143.98
C LYS A 65 -45.49 92.90 142.61
N GLU A 66 -46.56 93.62 142.26
CA GLU A 66 -47.24 93.49 140.97
C GLU A 66 -46.34 93.89 139.80
N GLN A 67 -45.56 94.96 139.95
CA GLN A 67 -44.56 95.41 138.97
C GLN A 67 -43.44 94.37 138.80
N LEU A 68 -42.83 93.90 139.90
CA LEU A 68 -41.78 92.88 139.85
C LEU A 68 -42.30 91.55 139.26
N GLN A 69 -43.54 91.17 139.54
CA GLN A 69 -44.18 89.99 138.95
C GLN A 69 -44.42 90.18 137.44
N ALA A 70 -44.78 91.37 136.98
CA ALA A 70 -44.90 91.69 135.56
C ALA A 70 -43.54 91.75 134.85
N GLU A 71 -42.51 92.29 135.49
CA GLU A 71 -41.13 92.32 134.98
C GLU A 71 -40.52 90.92 134.90
N HIS A 72 -40.70 90.09 135.93
CA HIS A 72 -40.30 88.68 135.91
C HIS A 72 -41.02 87.90 134.79
N SER A 73 -42.31 88.14 134.59
CA SER A 73 -43.09 87.54 133.50
C SER A 73 -42.57 87.96 132.12
N LYS A 74 -42.22 89.25 131.94
CA LYS A 74 -41.55 89.75 130.73
C LYS A 74 -40.18 89.09 130.52
N ALA A 75 -39.39 88.93 131.59
CA ALA A 75 -38.07 88.31 131.55
C ALA A 75 -38.13 86.82 131.17
N ILE A 76 -39.13 86.07 131.64
CA ILE A 76 -39.37 84.68 131.21
C ILE A 76 -39.69 84.64 129.71
N LEU A 77 -40.55 85.54 129.22
CA LEU A 77 -40.93 85.59 127.80
C LEU A 77 -39.76 86.00 126.90
N THR A 78 -38.91 86.95 127.29
CA THR A 78 -37.71 87.29 126.51
C THR A 78 -36.67 86.17 126.55
N ARG A 79 -36.45 85.52 127.71
CA ARG A 79 -35.56 84.36 127.82
C ARG A 79 -36.03 83.20 126.93
N SER A 80 -37.33 82.88 126.94
CA SER A 80 -37.92 81.85 126.07
C SER A 80 -37.78 82.18 124.58
N ARG A 81 -37.98 83.44 124.19
CA ARG A 81 -37.74 83.90 122.80
C ARG A 81 -36.27 83.76 122.39
N LEU A 82 -35.32 84.11 123.27
CA LEU A 82 -33.89 83.96 123.01
C LEU A 82 -33.46 82.48 122.98
N GLU A 83 -33.95 81.63 123.88
CA GLU A 83 -33.71 80.19 123.84
C GLU A 83 -34.21 79.56 122.53
N ASN A 84 -35.40 79.95 122.08
CA ASN A 84 -35.95 79.48 120.80
C ASN A 84 -35.15 80.00 119.60
N LEU A 85 -34.75 81.27 119.60
CA LEU A 85 -33.91 81.85 118.55
C LEU A 85 -32.53 81.17 118.48
N CYS A 86 -31.90 80.89 119.63
CA CYS A 86 -30.63 80.16 119.69
C CYS A 86 -30.77 78.71 119.21
N ARG A 87 -31.86 78.00 119.57
CA ARG A 87 -32.14 76.65 119.07
C ARG A 87 -32.38 76.63 117.56
N GLU A 88 -33.09 77.63 117.03
CA GLU A 88 -33.35 77.76 115.59
C GLU A 88 -32.07 78.14 114.82
N LEU A 89 -31.28 79.08 115.34
CA LEU A 89 -29.98 79.43 114.76
C LEU A 89 -29.01 78.23 114.77
N GLN A 90 -29.02 77.40 115.82
CA GLN A 90 -28.26 76.14 115.86
C GLN A 90 -28.80 75.12 114.85
N ARG A 91 -30.13 74.99 114.70
CA ARG A 91 -30.77 74.12 113.69
C ARG A 91 -30.38 74.54 112.28
N GLN A 92 -30.44 75.84 111.95
CA GLN A 92 -30.06 76.39 110.65
C GLN A 92 -28.56 76.26 110.40
N ASN A 93 -27.69 76.55 111.37
CA ASN A 93 -26.25 76.31 111.25
C ASN A 93 -25.91 74.83 111.04
N LYS A 94 -26.68 73.90 111.63
CA LYS A 94 -26.53 72.47 111.34
C LYS A 94 -27.01 72.16 109.91
N ALA A 95 -28.20 72.59 109.53
CA ALA A 95 -28.76 72.36 108.19
C ALA A 95 -27.83 72.87 107.08
N ILE A 96 -27.27 74.09 107.22
CA ILE A 96 -26.31 74.66 106.26
C ILE A 96 -25.01 73.83 106.18
N LYS A 97 -24.53 73.28 107.29
CA LYS A 97 -23.36 72.38 107.29
C LYS A 97 -23.68 71.04 106.63
N ASP A 98 -24.83 70.45 106.97
CA ASP A 98 -25.27 69.17 106.41
C ASP A 98 -25.53 69.29 104.89
N GLU A 99 -26.15 70.40 104.43
CA GLU A 99 -26.38 70.73 103.01
C GLU A 99 -25.07 71.02 102.26
N SER A 100 -24.14 71.77 102.87
CA SER A 100 -22.83 72.03 102.29
C SER A 100 -22.03 70.74 102.10
N LEU A 101 -22.02 69.86 103.10
CA LEU A 101 -21.42 68.52 103.00
C LEU A 101 -22.13 67.63 101.96
N LEU A 102 -23.45 67.78 101.78
CA LEU A 102 -24.18 67.07 100.73
C LEU A 102 -23.74 67.56 99.34
N LYS A 103 -23.73 68.88 99.11
CA LYS A 103 -23.30 69.50 97.84
C LYS A 103 -21.84 69.18 97.49
N ILE A 104 -20.94 69.12 98.47
CA ILE A 104 -19.56 68.68 98.25
C ILE A 104 -19.53 67.25 97.72
N ARG A 105 -20.27 66.31 98.34
CA ARG A 105 -20.36 64.92 97.84
C ARG A 105 -21.01 64.84 96.45
N GLU A 106 -22.08 65.59 96.20
CA GLU A 106 -22.75 65.62 94.89
C GLU A 106 -21.81 66.12 93.78
N GLU A 107 -21.01 67.16 94.04
CA GLU A 107 -20.00 67.64 93.07
C GLU A 107 -18.81 66.68 92.93
N GLU A 108 -18.41 65.97 94.00
CA GLU A 108 -17.41 64.91 93.90
C GLU A 108 -17.91 63.70 93.08
N GLU A 109 -19.15 63.25 93.27
CA GLU A 109 -19.74 62.18 92.46
C GLU A 109 -19.94 62.61 91.00
N LYS A 110 -20.40 63.85 90.73
CA LYS A 110 -20.44 64.40 89.35
C LYS A 110 -19.06 64.39 88.70
N ARG A 111 -18.00 64.77 89.43
CA ARG A 111 -16.61 64.71 88.94
C ARG A 111 -16.16 63.28 88.65
N LYS A 112 -16.48 62.32 89.53
CA LYS A 112 -16.20 60.89 89.31
C LYS A 112 -16.95 60.37 88.09
N GLU A 113 -18.24 60.66 87.95
CA GLU A 113 -19.05 60.29 86.78
C GLU A 113 -18.50 60.86 85.48
N VAL A 114 -18.15 62.15 85.44
CA VAL A 114 -17.61 62.79 84.22
C VAL A 114 -16.24 62.20 83.87
N SER A 115 -15.37 61.98 84.86
CA SER A 115 -14.06 61.34 84.67
C SER A 115 -14.20 59.88 84.17
N ALA A 116 -15.13 59.12 84.76
CA ALA A 116 -15.43 57.75 84.34
C ALA A 116 -16.01 57.70 82.92
N LYS A 117 -16.96 58.57 82.57
CA LYS A 117 -17.51 58.70 81.22
C LYS A 117 -16.42 59.03 80.20
N PHE A 118 -15.55 59.99 80.51
CA PHE A 118 -14.42 60.34 79.63
C PHE A 118 -13.44 59.15 79.44
N GLN A 119 -13.10 58.44 80.52
CA GLN A 119 -12.21 57.28 80.44
C GLN A 119 -12.86 56.12 79.66
N THR A 120 -14.16 55.85 79.84
CA THR A 120 -14.90 54.86 79.06
C THR A 120 -14.90 55.22 77.59
N THR A 121 -15.21 56.46 77.21
CA THR A 121 -15.19 56.90 75.81
C THR A 121 -13.78 56.86 75.20
N MET A 122 -12.72 57.16 75.97
CA MET A 122 -11.34 56.97 75.50
C MET A 122 -10.97 55.49 75.30
N ASN A 123 -11.44 54.60 76.17
CA ASN A 123 -11.27 53.15 76.01
C ASN A 123 -12.07 52.62 74.79
N GLU A 124 -13.28 53.14 74.55
CA GLU A 124 -14.12 52.82 73.38
C GLU A 124 -13.45 53.28 72.07
N ILE A 125 -12.94 54.52 72.02
CA ILE A 125 -12.18 55.06 70.87
C ILE A 125 -10.93 54.20 70.60
N THR A 126 -10.18 53.85 71.65
CA THR A 126 -9.00 52.98 71.54
C THR A 126 -9.38 51.60 71.00
N THR A 127 -10.49 51.03 71.49
CA THR A 127 -11.01 49.73 71.05
C THR A 127 -11.47 49.78 69.59
N LEU A 128 -12.16 50.85 69.17
CA LEU A 128 -12.58 51.06 67.78
C LEU A 128 -11.37 51.24 66.84
N MET A 129 -10.33 51.96 67.28
CA MET A 129 -9.10 52.13 66.53
C MET A 129 -8.35 50.80 66.36
N GLN A 130 -8.25 49.99 67.43
CA GLN A 130 -7.66 48.64 67.34
C GLN A 130 -8.48 47.74 66.40
N GLN A 131 -9.80 47.65 66.57
CA GLN A 131 -10.66 46.87 65.68
C GLN A 131 -10.59 47.33 64.21
N ASN A 132 -10.39 48.62 63.95
CA ASN A 132 -10.20 49.15 62.60
C ASN A 132 -8.84 48.70 62.03
N ASN A 133 -7.78 48.72 62.84
CA ASN A 133 -6.47 48.23 62.46
C ASN A 133 -6.48 46.71 62.21
N ASP A 134 -7.10 45.91 63.08
CA ASP A 134 -7.25 44.46 62.92
C ASP A 134 -8.01 44.10 61.64
N LYS A 135 -9.10 44.82 61.34
CA LYS A 135 -9.86 44.66 60.09
C LYS A 135 -9.02 45.05 58.87
N ASN A 136 -8.25 46.14 58.94
CA ASN A 136 -7.32 46.54 57.87
C ASN A 136 -6.19 45.53 57.66
N MET A 137 -5.66 44.94 58.73
CA MET A 137 -4.61 43.93 58.66
C MET A 137 -5.15 42.65 58.01
N LYS A 138 -6.30 42.16 58.48
CA LYS A 138 -6.98 41.02 57.84
C LYS A 138 -7.31 41.27 56.36
N LEU A 139 -7.79 42.47 56.00
CA LEU A 139 -8.04 42.82 54.60
C LEU A 139 -6.77 42.83 53.75
N ARG A 140 -5.59 43.11 54.32
CA ARG A 140 -4.30 42.97 53.62
C ARG A 140 -3.95 41.50 53.41
N ASP A 141 -4.10 40.68 54.45
CA ASP A 141 -3.82 39.24 54.38
C ASP A 141 -4.73 38.53 53.37
N ASP A 142 -6.04 38.82 53.39
CA ASP A 142 -7.04 38.30 52.44
C ASP A 142 -6.70 38.74 50.99
N ASN A 143 -6.19 39.96 50.77
CA ASN A 143 -5.72 40.42 49.46
C ASN A 143 -4.43 39.73 48.99
N ILE A 144 -3.49 39.44 49.91
CA ILE A 144 -2.24 38.73 49.60
C ILE A 144 -2.52 37.27 49.25
N ASP A 145 -3.41 36.60 49.99
CA ASP A 145 -3.89 35.26 49.68
C ASP A 145 -4.62 35.21 48.33
N MET A 146 -5.54 36.14 48.05
CA MET A 146 -6.18 36.24 46.74
C MET A 146 -5.18 36.47 45.59
N THR A 147 -4.22 37.37 45.77
CA THR A 147 -3.15 37.64 44.78
C THR A 147 -2.32 36.38 44.52
N THR A 148 -1.98 35.64 45.57
CA THR A 148 -1.23 34.37 45.49
C THR A 148 -2.03 33.29 44.77
N LYS A 149 -3.33 33.15 45.08
CA LYS A 149 -4.24 32.21 44.40
C LYS A 149 -4.40 32.53 42.91
N LEU A 150 -4.56 33.80 42.55
CA LEU A 150 -4.63 34.24 41.16
C LEU A 150 -3.32 33.94 40.41
N LYS A 151 -2.16 34.23 41.01
CA LYS A 151 -0.85 33.92 40.43
C LYS A 151 -0.67 32.41 40.18
N ASN A 152 -1.01 31.58 41.17
CA ASN A 152 -0.93 30.12 41.05
C ASN A 152 -1.87 29.58 39.95
N ILE A 153 -3.06 30.18 39.77
CA ILE A 153 -3.98 29.83 38.67
C ILE A 153 -3.37 30.19 37.31
N CYS A 154 -2.80 31.39 37.16
CA CYS A 154 -2.12 31.79 35.92
C CYS A 154 -0.98 30.84 35.55
N GLU A 155 -0.12 30.50 36.51
CA GLU A 155 1.01 29.56 36.30
C GLU A 155 0.51 28.15 35.90
N GLN A 156 -0.57 27.65 36.50
CA GLN A 156 -1.18 26.38 36.09
C GLN A 156 -1.77 26.43 34.68
N TYR A 157 -2.41 27.54 34.30
CA TYR A 157 -2.92 27.73 32.94
C TYR A 157 -1.78 27.80 31.91
N GLU A 158 -0.68 28.47 32.22
CA GLU A 158 0.49 28.57 31.34
C GLU A 158 1.17 27.21 31.15
N ILE A 159 1.39 26.43 32.23
CA ILE A 159 1.90 25.05 32.15
C ILE A 159 0.97 24.15 31.34
N ARG A 160 -0.35 24.28 31.52
CA ARG A 160 -1.36 23.52 30.76
C ARG A 160 -1.34 23.88 29.28
N GLN A 161 -1.22 25.17 28.95
CA GLN A 161 -1.11 25.66 27.57
C GLN A 161 0.14 25.09 26.89
N GLN A 162 1.31 25.17 27.54
CA GLN A 162 2.56 24.56 27.06
C GLN A 162 2.47 23.03 26.92
N GLN A 163 1.61 22.34 27.68
CA GLN A 163 1.35 20.92 27.48
C GLN A 163 0.47 20.65 26.26
N VAL A 164 -0.60 21.43 26.05
CA VAL A 164 -1.47 21.34 24.87
C VAL A 164 -0.68 21.62 23.58
N GLU A 165 0.20 22.62 23.59
CA GLU A 165 1.07 22.95 22.45
C GLU A 165 2.07 21.83 22.13
N ARG A 166 2.68 21.19 23.15
CA ARG A 166 3.55 20.02 22.95
C ARG A 166 2.79 18.84 22.35
N ILE A 167 1.58 18.54 22.84
CA ILE A 167 0.73 17.46 22.32
C ILE A 167 0.32 17.75 20.87
N SER A 168 -0.09 19.00 20.58
CA SER A 168 -0.43 19.44 19.23
C SER A 168 0.75 19.27 18.25
N LYS A 169 1.96 19.69 18.66
CA LYS A 169 3.18 19.53 17.87
C LYS A 169 3.59 18.06 17.68
N GLN A 170 3.41 17.21 18.70
CA GLN A 170 3.63 15.76 18.57
C GLN A 170 2.66 15.16 17.54
N MET A 171 1.36 15.42 17.67
CA MET A 171 0.32 14.92 16.77
C MET A 171 0.54 15.41 15.32
N GLN A 172 1.02 16.64 15.12
CA GLN A 172 1.39 17.17 13.80
C GLN A 172 2.57 16.40 13.18
N LEU A 173 3.60 16.06 13.97
CA LEU A 173 4.75 15.29 13.52
C LEU A 173 4.39 13.82 13.23
N GLU A 174 3.53 13.21 14.05
CA GLU A 174 3.00 11.87 13.82
C GLU A 174 2.16 11.80 12.54
N GLN A 175 1.31 12.81 12.28
CA GLN A 175 0.56 12.94 11.03
C GLN A 175 1.50 13.07 9.81
N GLN A 176 2.50 13.97 9.87
CA GLN A 176 3.48 14.13 8.79
C GLN A 176 4.25 12.83 8.50
N LEU A 177 4.59 12.07 9.54
CA LEU A 177 5.26 10.78 9.44
C LEU A 177 4.35 9.70 8.84
N ALA A 178 3.05 9.71 9.15
CA ALA A 178 2.06 8.82 8.54
C ALA A 178 1.87 9.15 7.05
N ASP A 179 1.71 10.43 6.70
CA ASP A 179 1.57 10.89 5.32
C ASP A 179 2.82 10.58 4.47
N ALA A 180 4.02 10.77 5.04
CA ALA A 180 5.28 10.42 4.39
C ALA A 180 5.40 8.90 4.11
N LYS A 181 5.02 8.05 5.08
CA LYS A 181 4.97 6.59 4.90
C LYS A 181 3.96 6.18 3.82
N LEU A 182 2.77 6.78 3.83
CA LEU A 182 1.70 6.52 2.87
C LEU A 182 2.07 6.99 1.46
N SER A 183 2.79 8.11 1.34
CA SER A 183 3.36 8.58 0.08
C SER A 183 4.43 7.62 -0.44
N LYS A 184 5.38 7.20 0.41
CA LYS A 184 6.42 6.22 0.07
C LYS A 184 5.82 4.91 -0.47
N LEU A 185 4.89 4.32 0.28
CA LEU A 185 4.22 3.07 -0.12
C LEU A 185 3.45 3.20 -1.43
N LYS A 186 2.83 4.37 -1.71
CA LYS A 186 2.21 4.63 -3.01
C LYS A 186 3.22 4.69 -4.17
N MET A 187 4.41 5.25 -3.94
CA MET A 187 5.48 5.28 -4.95
C MET A 187 6.07 3.89 -5.20
N GLU A 188 6.34 3.11 -4.14
CA GLU A 188 6.83 1.73 -4.24
C GLU A 188 5.82 0.86 -5.00
N MET A 189 4.54 0.87 -4.60
CA MET A 189 3.43 0.19 -5.28
C MET A 189 3.16 0.70 -6.72
N ALA A 190 3.71 1.84 -7.13
CA ALA A 190 3.62 2.33 -8.51
C ALA A 190 4.81 1.81 -9.34
N ALA A 191 6.02 1.88 -8.80
CA ALA A 191 7.23 1.35 -9.44
C ALA A 191 7.13 -0.17 -9.68
N GLU A 192 6.66 -0.94 -8.69
CA GLU A 192 6.44 -2.39 -8.80
C GLU A 192 5.40 -2.74 -9.87
N ARG A 193 4.35 -1.93 -10.02
CA ARG A 193 3.38 -2.12 -11.11
C ARG A 193 4.01 -1.85 -12.47
N GLU A 194 4.90 -0.86 -12.57
CA GLU A 194 5.57 -0.54 -13.83
C GLU A 194 6.61 -1.60 -14.22
N THR A 195 7.35 -2.17 -13.27
CA THR A 195 8.25 -3.32 -13.54
C THR A 195 7.46 -4.55 -13.99
N LEU A 196 6.43 -4.95 -13.24
CA LEU A 196 5.57 -6.08 -13.60
C LEU A 196 4.86 -5.88 -14.97
N LEU A 197 4.48 -4.66 -15.33
CA LEU A 197 3.93 -4.35 -16.65
C LEU A 197 4.98 -4.48 -17.76
N ARG A 198 6.22 -3.99 -17.53
CA ARG A 198 7.33 -4.14 -18.49
C ARG A 198 7.76 -5.60 -18.68
N GLU A 199 7.90 -6.34 -17.59
CA GLU A 199 8.21 -7.78 -17.60
C GLU A 199 7.14 -8.59 -18.34
N LYS A 200 5.85 -8.34 -18.03
CA LYS A 200 4.72 -8.95 -18.74
C LYS A 200 4.76 -8.62 -20.24
N GLN A 201 5.05 -7.37 -20.61
CA GLN A 201 5.12 -6.95 -22.01
C GLN A 201 6.28 -7.63 -22.75
N GLN A 202 7.43 -7.81 -22.10
CA GLN A 202 8.56 -8.55 -22.65
C GLN A 202 8.21 -10.04 -22.86
N LEU A 203 7.66 -10.72 -21.85
CA LEU A 203 7.27 -12.13 -21.95
C LEU A 203 6.22 -12.38 -23.04
N LEU A 204 5.31 -11.43 -23.28
CA LEU A 204 4.36 -11.50 -24.40
C LEU A 204 5.05 -11.39 -25.76
N LEU A 205 6.06 -10.53 -25.90
CA LEU A 205 6.85 -10.41 -27.14
C LEU A 205 7.72 -11.65 -27.39
N GLU A 206 8.34 -12.20 -26.35
CA GLU A 206 9.11 -13.45 -26.45
C GLU A 206 8.21 -14.63 -26.84
N LEU A 207 7.04 -14.78 -26.20
CA LEU A 207 6.06 -15.81 -26.54
C LEU A 207 5.57 -15.69 -27.99
N GLN A 208 5.34 -14.46 -28.48
CA GLN A 208 4.97 -14.21 -29.88
C GLN A 208 6.09 -14.61 -30.85
N GLN A 209 7.36 -14.33 -30.52
CA GLN A 209 8.52 -14.74 -31.33
C GLN A 209 8.67 -16.27 -31.37
N TYR A 210 8.52 -16.95 -30.23
CA TYR A 210 8.50 -18.42 -30.19
C TYR A 210 7.36 -19.00 -31.04
N GLN A 211 6.14 -18.44 -30.93
CA GLN A 211 4.99 -18.88 -31.73
C GLN A 211 5.25 -18.69 -33.24
N GLN A 212 5.80 -17.55 -33.67
CA GLN A 212 6.19 -17.34 -35.07
C GLN A 212 7.21 -18.39 -35.53
N ARG A 213 8.26 -18.63 -34.74
CA ARG A 213 9.32 -19.60 -35.07
C ARG A 213 8.80 -21.04 -35.15
N CYS A 214 7.84 -21.41 -34.31
CA CYS A 214 7.14 -22.69 -34.40
C CYS A 214 6.33 -22.81 -35.71
N ASN A 215 5.62 -21.75 -36.12
CA ASN A 215 4.89 -21.73 -37.39
C ASN A 215 5.84 -21.85 -38.60
N GLU A 216 7.01 -21.19 -38.56
CA GLU A 216 8.06 -21.28 -39.59
C GLU A 216 8.66 -22.70 -39.68
N PHE A 217 8.95 -23.33 -38.55
CA PHE A 217 9.37 -24.74 -38.53
C PHE A 217 8.27 -25.69 -39.03
N GLN A 218 7.01 -25.46 -38.67
CA GLN A 218 5.90 -26.27 -39.18
C GLN A 218 5.73 -26.12 -40.70
N ALA A 219 5.88 -24.91 -41.24
CA ALA A 219 5.81 -24.66 -42.69
C ALA A 219 6.96 -25.33 -43.46
N THR A 220 8.18 -25.32 -42.90
CA THR A 220 9.33 -26.02 -43.51
C THR A 220 9.21 -27.54 -43.41
N GLU A 221 8.67 -28.08 -42.30
CA GLU A 221 8.38 -29.51 -42.13
C GLU A 221 7.37 -30.01 -43.17
N ILE A 222 6.26 -29.30 -43.35
CA ILE A 222 5.23 -29.61 -44.37
C ILE A 222 5.83 -29.55 -45.79
N ASN A 223 6.68 -28.56 -46.07
CA ASN A 223 7.37 -28.45 -47.36
C ASN A 223 8.29 -29.65 -47.62
N LEU A 224 9.10 -30.07 -46.62
CA LEU A 224 9.96 -31.24 -46.73
C LEU A 224 9.17 -32.55 -46.88
N ARG A 225 8.04 -32.71 -46.19
CA ARG A 225 7.11 -33.85 -46.42
C ARG A 225 6.60 -33.88 -47.86
N ASN A 226 6.19 -32.73 -48.40
CA ASN A 226 5.70 -32.63 -49.77
C ASN A 226 6.80 -32.94 -50.80
N GLN A 227 8.05 -32.52 -50.55
CA GLN A 227 9.20 -32.90 -51.39
C GLN A 227 9.47 -34.41 -51.33
N ILE A 228 9.44 -35.02 -50.14
CA ILE A 228 9.62 -36.47 -49.97
C ILE A 228 8.53 -37.24 -50.73
N SER A 229 7.26 -36.82 -50.62
CA SER A 229 6.17 -37.42 -51.41
C SER A 229 6.45 -37.32 -52.91
N MET A 230 6.77 -36.12 -53.41
CA MET A 230 7.05 -35.89 -54.83
C MET A 230 8.22 -36.73 -55.36
N TYR A 231 9.27 -36.95 -54.55
CA TYR A 231 10.38 -37.85 -54.92
C TYR A 231 9.98 -39.33 -54.87
N ASN A 232 9.13 -39.72 -53.91
CA ASN A 232 8.58 -41.07 -53.83
C ASN A 232 7.68 -41.37 -55.04
N ASP A 233 6.78 -40.46 -55.41
CA ASP A 233 5.91 -40.57 -56.58
C ASP A 233 6.71 -40.72 -57.88
N LYS A 234 7.76 -39.91 -58.06
CA LYS A 234 8.72 -40.03 -59.18
C LYS A 234 9.47 -41.36 -59.17
N TYR A 235 9.91 -41.83 -58.01
CA TYR A 235 10.58 -43.14 -57.89
C TYR A 235 9.64 -44.29 -58.28
N ASP A 236 8.37 -44.18 -57.88
CA ASP A 236 7.30 -45.10 -58.26
C ASP A 236 7.04 -45.07 -59.77
N GLU A 237 7.06 -43.90 -60.42
CA GLU A 237 7.00 -43.76 -61.88
C GLU A 237 8.22 -44.39 -62.57
N PHE A 238 9.43 -44.18 -62.06
CA PHE A 238 10.65 -44.82 -62.58
C PHE A 238 10.58 -46.35 -62.44
N GLN A 239 10.12 -46.88 -61.32
CA GLN A 239 9.91 -48.33 -61.13
C GLN A 239 8.85 -48.87 -62.10
N LYS A 240 7.71 -48.16 -62.26
CA LYS A 240 6.67 -48.51 -63.24
C LYS A 240 7.17 -48.42 -64.69
N ALA A 241 8.12 -47.55 -65.00
CA ALA A 241 8.77 -47.48 -66.31
C ALA A 241 9.80 -48.60 -66.52
N LEU A 242 10.61 -48.90 -65.50
CA LEU A 242 11.63 -49.95 -65.53
C LEU A 242 11.01 -51.34 -65.62
N ALA A 243 9.92 -51.60 -64.90
CA ALA A 243 9.13 -52.83 -65.02
C ALA A 243 8.60 -53.03 -66.44
N ARG A 244 7.89 -52.03 -67.01
CA ARG A 244 7.40 -52.06 -68.40
C ARG A 244 8.53 -52.26 -69.42
N SER A 245 9.70 -51.65 -69.18
CA SER A 245 10.88 -51.82 -70.03
C SER A 245 11.39 -53.28 -69.98
N ASN A 246 11.49 -53.85 -68.78
CA ASN A 246 11.89 -55.24 -68.59
C ASN A 246 10.88 -56.24 -69.21
N ASP A 247 9.58 -55.97 -69.11
CA ASP A 247 8.54 -56.76 -69.78
C ASP A 247 8.69 -56.73 -71.31
N VAL A 248 8.98 -55.56 -71.89
CA VAL A 248 9.24 -55.39 -73.33
C VAL A 248 10.53 -56.11 -73.75
N PHE A 249 11.61 -56.02 -72.96
CA PHE A 249 12.84 -56.81 -73.21
C PHE A 249 12.61 -58.32 -73.11
N GLY A 250 11.79 -58.78 -72.15
CA GLY A 250 11.34 -60.16 -72.04
C GLY A 250 10.55 -60.62 -73.28
N GLY A 251 9.65 -59.75 -73.76
CA GLY A 251 8.90 -59.92 -75.01
C GLY A 251 9.83 -60.08 -76.21
N PHE A 252 10.71 -59.10 -76.46
CA PHE A 252 11.67 -59.15 -77.57
C PHE A 252 12.62 -60.36 -77.49
N LYS A 253 13.08 -60.75 -76.30
CA LYS A 253 13.87 -61.98 -76.12
C LYS A 253 13.06 -63.22 -76.52
N GLY A 254 11.81 -63.31 -76.09
CA GLY A 254 10.91 -64.40 -76.47
C GLY A 254 10.59 -64.43 -77.97
N GLU A 255 10.53 -63.27 -78.63
CA GLU A 255 10.37 -63.17 -80.08
C GLU A 255 11.65 -63.52 -80.85
N MET A 256 12.81 -63.05 -80.38
CA MET A 256 14.11 -63.41 -80.95
C MET A 256 14.33 -64.93 -80.85
N GLU A 257 14.02 -65.55 -79.72
CA GLU A 257 14.04 -67.00 -79.57
C GLU A 257 13.10 -67.72 -80.56
N LYS A 258 11.86 -67.23 -80.74
CA LYS A 258 10.93 -67.77 -81.75
C LYS A 258 11.50 -67.61 -83.17
N MET A 259 12.16 -66.49 -83.45
CA MET A 259 12.77 -66.19 -84.75
C MET A 259 13.97 -67.09 -85.02
N SER A 260 14.91 -67.25 -84.08
CA SER A 260 16.01 -68.22 -84.19
C SER A 260 15.50 -69.66 -84.34
N LYS A 261 14.46 -70.05 -83.60
CA LYS A 261 13.79 -71.35 -83.74
C LYS A 261 13.11 -71.52 -85.12
N LYS A 262 12.70 -70.43 -85.78
CA LYS A 262 12.15 -70.44 -87.16
C LYS A 262 13.26 -70.47 -88.21
N ILE A 263 14.33 -69.70 -88.04
CA ILE A 263 15.53 -69.72 -88.91
C ILE A 263 16.11 -71.14 -88.94
N CYS A 264 16.35 -71.75 -87.78
CA CYS A 264 16.90 -73.11 -87.68
C CYS A 264 15.97 -74.21 -88.23
N LYS A 265 14.67 -73.94 -88.42
CA LYS A 265 13.77 -74.81 -89.20
C LYS A 265 13.94 -74.58 -90.70
N LEU A 266 13.91 -73.33 -91.15
CA LEU A 266 14.09 -72.96 -92.56
C LEU A 266 15.45 -73.40 -93.10
N GLU A 267 16.52 -73.35 -92.31
CA GLU A 267 17.85 -73.88 -92.65
C GLU A 267 17.82 -75.40 -92.90
N LYS A 268 17.14 -76.16 -92.03
CA LYS A 268 16.98 -77.62 -92.18
C LYS A 268 16.10 -77.97 -93.38
N GLU A 269 15.02 -77.22 -93.58
CA GLU A 269 14.14 -77.36 -94.76
C GLU A 269 14.92 -77.05 -96.05
N THR A 270 15.66 -75.95 -96.09
CA THR A 270 16.52 -75.54 -97.22
C THR A 270 17.60 -76.57 -97.51
N SER A 271 18.28 -77.09 -96.49
CA SER A 271 19.24 -78.20 -96.62
C SER A 271 18.59 -79.46 -97.20
N SER A 272 17.39 -79.82 -96.75
CA SER A 272 16.63 -80.94 -97.32
C SER A 272 16.18 -80.72 -98.76
N TRP A 273 15.90 -79.47 -99.16
CA TRP A 273 15.55 -79.11 -100.53
C TRP A 273 16.78 -79.14 -101.43
N LYS A 274 17.93 -78.61 -100.97
CA LYS A 274 19.22 -78.70 -101.67
C LYS A 274 19.60 -80.17 -101.89
N GLN A 275 19.55 -81.02 -100.86
CA GLN A 275 19.86 -82.44 -100.98
C GLN A 275 18.90 -83.19 -101.93
N ARG A 276 17.60 -82.84 -101.94
CA ARG A 276 16.63 -83.41 -102.90
C ARG A 276 16.90 -82.94 -104.34
N TRP A 277 17.26 -81.67 -104.53
CA TRP A 277 17.64 -81.12 -105.82
C TRP A 277 18.94 -81.76 -106.33
N GLU A 278 19.97 -81.91 -105.49
CA GLU A 278 21.23 -82.58 -105.81
C GLU A 278 21.01 -84.04 -106.26
N ARG A 279 20.18 -84.80 -105.53
CA ARG A 279 19.80 -86.17 -105.95
C ARG A 279 19.09 -86.19 -107.31
N SER A 280 18.14 -85.27 -107.52
CA SER A 280 17.40 -85.16 -108.78
C SER A 280 18.30 -84.74 -109.96
N HIS A 281 19.26 -83.85 -109.70
CA HIS A 281 20.24 -83.41 -110.69
C HIS A 281 21.25 -84.50 -111.03
N ASN A 282 21.74 -85.26 -110.04
CA ASN A 282 22.61 -86.42 -110.27
C ASN A 282 21.87 -87.51 -111.07
N ALA A 283 20.61 -87.82 -110.74
CA ALA A 283 19.81 -88.76 -111.52
C ALA A 283 19.59 -88.28 -112.97
N LEU A 284 19.41 -86.96 -113.18
CA LEU A 284 19.34 -86.37 -114.52
C LEU A 284 20.66 -86.50 -115.29
N LEU A 285 21.80 -86.36 -114.60
CA LEU A 285 23.14 -86.58 -115.18
C LEU A 285 23.40 -88.05 -115.53
N GLU A 286 22.96 -88.99 -114.70
CA GLU A 286 22.99 -90.43 -115.02
C GLU A 286 22.13 -90.74 -116.25
N MET A 287 20.88 -90.25 -116.31
CA MET A 287 20.03 -90.42 -117.50
C MET A 287 20.62 -89.75 -118.76
N ALA A 288 21.34 -88.64 -118.61
CA ALA A 288 22.05 -88.01 -119.73
C ALA A 288 23.25 -88.84 -120.19
N ALA A 289 24.00 -89.46 -119.28
CA ALA A 289 25.11 -90.36 -119.59
C ALA A 289 24.63 -91.66 -120.26
N ASP A 290 23.56 -92.27 -119.76
CA ASP A 290 22.94 -93.45 -120.39
C ASP A 290 22.38 -93.14 -121.78
N LYS A 291 21.79 -91.96 -121.97
CA LYS A 291 21.39 -91.48 -123.30
C LYS A 291 22.60 -91.31 -124.21
N GLN A 292 23.67 -90.65 -123.76
CA GLN A 292 24.88 -90.43 -124.56
C GLN A 292 25.56 -91.76 -124.94
N LYS A 293 25.60 -92.74 -124.02
CA LYS A 293 26.06 -94.10 -124.27
C LYS A 293 25.20 -94.79 -125.33
N SER A 294 23.88 -94.73 -125.19
CA SER A 294 22.94 -95.27 -126.18
C SER A 294 23.13 -94.64 -127.56
N GLU A 295 23.38 -93.33 -127.64
CA GLU A 295 23.68 -92.63 -128.88
C GLU A 295 25.02 -93.06 -129.49
N GLN A 296 26.04 -93.34 -128.68
CA GLN A 296 27.33 -93.90 -129.14
C GLN A 296 27.16 -95.32 -129.70
N GLU A 297 26.44 -96.20 -129.01
CA GLU A 297 26.13 -97.56 -129.45
C GLU A 297 25.34 -97.55 -130.78
N LEU A 298 24.31 -96.70 -130.87
CA LEU A 298 23.51 -96.50 -132.08
C LEU A 298 24.35 -95.92 -133.24
N ALA A 299 25.34 -95.06 -132.95
CA ALA A 299 26.30 -94.55 -133.93
C ALA A 299 27.38 -95.59 -134.33
N VAL A 300 27.64 -96.63 -133.54
CA VAL A 300 28.43 -97.80 -133.95
C VAL A 300 27.61 -98.69 -134.89
N VAL A 301 26.38 -99.03 -134.51
CA VAL A 301 25.45 -99.82 -135.36
C VAL A 301 25.20 -99.10 -136.69
N SER A 302 25.01 -97.79 -136.67
CA SER A 302 24.82 -96.97 -137.89
C SER A 302 26.05 -97.00 -138.80
N ARG A 303 27.28 -97.04 -138.24
CA ARG A 303 28.51 -97.21 -139.04
C ARG A 303 28.64 -98.61 -139.62
N GLN A 304 28.26 -99.65 -138.88
CA GLN A 304 28.21 -101.03 -139.36
C GLN A 304 27.18 -101.21 -140.49
N LEU A 305 26.01 -100.59 -140.34
CA LEU A 305 24.98 -100.53 -141.39
C LEU A 305 25.51 -99.82 -142.64
N ALA A 306 26.24 -98.70 -142.48
CA ALA A 306 26.83 -97.96 -143.58
C ALA A 306 27.95 -98.75 -144.31
N THR A 307 28.79 -99.53 -143.61
CA THR A 307 29.76 -100.42 -144.27
C THR A 307 29.08 -101.59 -144.98
N LEU A 308 28.02 -102.17 -144.42
CA LEU A 308 27.20 -103.18 -145.10
C LEU A 308 26.53 -102.61 -146.37
N GLN A 309 25.92 -101.42 -146.30
CA GLN A 309 25.37 -100.72 -147.46
C GLN A 309 26.46 -100.36 -148.48
N GLY A 310 27.66 -100.00 -148.04
CA GLY A 310 28.83 -99.80 -148.89
C GLY A 310 29.19 -101.07 -149.66
N LEU A 311 29.37 -102.20 -148.96
CA LEU A 311 29.62 -103.51 -149.56
C LEU A 311 28.53 -103.91 -150.56
N CYS A 312 27.25 -103.73 -150.22
CA CYS A 312 26.13 -103.99 -151.13
C CYS A 312 26.19 -103.12 -152.39
N ARG A 313 26.53 -101.82 -152.28
CA ARG A 313 26.72 -100.93 -153.43
C ARG A 313 27.93 -101.34 -154.28
N THR A 314 29.05 -101.76 -153.69
CA THR A 314 30.21 -102.26 -154.45
C THR A 314 29.85 -103.52 -155.22
N LEU A 315 29.20 -104.49 -154.58
CA LEU A 315 28.71 -105.73 -155.21
C LEU A 315 27.67 -105.45 -156.33
N GLN A 316 26.77 -104.48 -156.14
CA GLN A 316 25.85 -104.05 -157.20
C GLN A 316 26.56 -103.30 -158.33
N THR A 317 27.66 -102.61 -158.06
CA THR A 317 28.47 -101.91 -159.09
C THR A 317 29.25 -102.93 -159.92
N GLU A 318 29.85 -103.95 -159.30
CA GLU A 318 30.46 -105.06 -160.05
C GLU A 318 29.43 -105.83 -160.87
N ARG A 319 28.27 -106.16 -160.29
CA ARG A 319 27.15 -106.79 -161.02
C ARG A 319 26.71 -105.93 -162.22
N SER A 320 26.70 -104.62 -162.09
CA SER A 320 26.35 -103.69 -163.18
C SER A 320 27.43 -103.63 -164.26
N ASN A 321 28.71 -103.61 -163.89
CA ASN A 321 29.84 -103.68 -164.84
C ASN A 321 29.89 -105.02 -165.59
N LEU A 322 29.54 -106.13 -164.94
CA LEU A 322 29.43 -107.45 -165.57
C LEU A 322 28.21 -107.55 -166.50
N LEU A 323 27.06 -106.96 -166.12
CA LEU A 323 25.90 -106.86 -167.00
C LEU A 323 26.12 -105.93 -168.21
N ALA A 324 26.87 -104.83 -168.04
CA ALA A 324 27.25 -103.96 -169.14
C ALA A 324 28.10 -104.69 -170.19
N LYS A 325 29.08 -105.49 -169.73
CA LYS A 325 29.90 -106.36 -170.59
C LYS A 325 29.10 -107.44 -171.34
N LEU A 326 27.90 -107.79 -170.87
CA LEU A 326 27.01 -108.78 -171.51
C LEU A 326 25.97 -108.18 -172.48
N LYS A 327 25.62 -106.90 -172.37
CA LYS A 327 24.48 -106.31 -173.12
C LYS A 327 24.81 -105.60 -174.43
N ILE A 328 26.09 -105.31 -174.73
CA ILE A 328 26.49 -104.63 -175.97
C ILE A 328 27.54 -105.45 -176.76
N PHE A 329 27.32 -106.76 -176.80
CA PHE A 329 27.91 -107.67 -177.79
C PHE A 329 26.86 -108.17 -178.81
N GLN A 330 25.70 -107.52 -178.86
CA GLN A 330 24.51 -107.95 -179.62
C GLN A 330 23.91 -106.88 -180.55
N ALA A 331 24.52 -105.69 -180.58
CA ALA A 331 24.40 -104.66 -181.63
C ALA A 331 25.70 -103.85 -181.60
N GLY A 332 26.33 -103.58 -182.75
CA GLY A 332 27.73 -103.13 -182.80
C GLY A 332 27.97 -101.72 -183.35
N GLY A 333 29.14 -101.15 -183.02
CA GLY A 333 29.81 -100.10 -183.82
C GLY A 333 30.00 -98.71 -183.16
N HIS A 334 31.23 -98.47 -182.65
CA HIS A 334 31.96 -97.17 -182.56
C HIS A 334 31.26 -95.88 -182.02
N LEU A 335 31.70 -95.22 -180.92
CA LEU A 335 32.94 -94.42 -180.68
C LEU A 335 33.15 -93.22 -181.65
N PRO A 336 33.55 -92.00 -181.20
CA PRO A 336 34.49 -91.74 -180.06
C PRO A 336 34.35 -90.43 -179.19
N LEU A 337 35.14 -90.36 -178.07
CA LEU A 337 35.71 -89.16 -177.35
C LEU A 337 34.76 -88.14 -176.62
N GLU A 338 35.13 -87.28 -175.63
CA GLU A 338 36.43 -86.84 -175.02
C GLU A 338 36.36 -86.28 -173.54
N LYS A 339 37.49 -86.34 -172.78
CA LYS A 339 38.03 -85.59 -171.57
C LYS A 339 37.19 -84.96 -170.40
N ALA A 340 37.58 -85.32 -169.15
CA ALA A 340 38.18 -84.56 -167.98
C ALA A 340 37.92 -83.02 -167.73
N PRO A 341 38.25 -82.37 -166.55
CA PRO A 341 39.14 -82.75 -165.41
C PRO A 341 38.65 -82.36 -163.94
N VAL A 342 39.21 -82.84 -162.81
CA VAL A 342 40.19 -82.25 -161.81
C VAL A 342 39.74 -81.00 -161.00
N GLU A 343 39.97 -80.75 -159.68
CA GLU A 343 40.28 -81.51 -158.41
C GLU A 343 40.28 -80.59 -157.13
N LYS A 344 40.24 -81.17 -155.89
CA LYS A 344 40.87 -80.72 -154.59
C LYS A 344 40.36 -79.42 -153.86
N CYS A 345 40.64 -79.13 -152.56
CA CYS A 345 41.50 -79.79 -151.53
C CYS A 345 41.08 -79.59 -150.03
N THR A 346 41.60 -80.48 -149.17
CA THR A 346 41.91 -80.53 -147.69
C THR A 346 42.00 -79.23 -146.81
N LYS A 347 42.09 -79.18 -145.45
CA LYS A 347 42.30 -80.08 -144.25
C LYS A 347 41.94 -79.28 -142.94
N GLN A 348 42.05 -79.67 -141.64
CA GLN A 348 42.31 -80.92 -140.85
C GLN A 348 41.50 -80.90 -139.51
N CYS A 349 42.15 -81.03 -138.33
CA CYS A 349 41.63 -81.34 -136.97
C CYS A 349 42.62 -80.88 -135.87
N ASP A 350 42.31 -81.23 -134.59
CA ASP A 350 43.23 -81.52 -133.45
C ASP A 350 43.53 -80.38 -132.41
N GLN A 351 43.63 -80.58 -131.07
CA GLN A 351 43.15 -81.64 -130.13
C GLN A 351 43.29 -81.25 -128.61
N VAL A 352 42.39 -81.78 -127.73
CA VAL A 352 42.58 -82.14 -126.28
C VAL A 352 42.68 -81.06 -125.14
N LEU A 353 42.35 -81.51 -123.91
CA LEU A 353 42.24 -80.86 -122.57
C LEU A 353 43.55 -80.27 -121.96
N ASN A 354 43.42 -79.31 -121.01
CA ASN A 354 43.81 -79.48 -119.58
C ASN A 354 43.57 -78.24 -118.65
N HIS A 355 43.52 -78.50 -117.32
CA HIS A 355 43.84 -77.71 -116.08
C HIS A 355 44.10 -76.18 -116.09
N LEU A 356 44.06 -75.42 -114.96
CA LEU A 356 43.42 -75.47 -113.62
C LEU A 356 43.71 -74.11 -112.90
N ASP A 357 42.92 -73.72 -111.89
CA ASP A 357 43.11 -72.68 -110.83
C ASP A 357 44.06 -71.46 -110.98
N GLN A 358 43.49 -70.26 -110.74
CA GLN A 358 43.88 -69.18 -109.77
C GLN A 358 45.35 -68.78 -109.50
N PRO A 359 45.59 -67.58 -108.90
CA PRO A 359 45.04 -66.25 -109.16
C PRO A 359 46.17 -65.18 -109.23
N LEU A 360 45.87 -63.88 -109.45
CA LEU A 360 46.84 -62.81 -109.14
C LEU A 360 46.19 -61.43 -108.90
N ASN A 361 46.27 -60.96 -107.65
CA ASN A 361 46.22 -59.53 -107.33
C ASN A 361 47.63 -58.94 -107.46
N HIS A 362 47.76 -57.70 -107.94
CA HIS A 362 48.16 -56.55 -107.10
C HIS A 362 48.86 -55.42 -107.89
N MET A 363 48.12 -54.34 -108.12
CA MET A 363 48.62 -52.97 -107.95
C MET A 363 47.84 -52.47 -106.72
N SER A 364 48.48 -52.08 -105.61
CA SER A 364 49.34 -50.90 -105.43
C SER A 364 48.59 -49.63 -105.87
N GLU A 365 48.27 -48.67 -104.99
CA GLU A 365 49.08 -48.19 -103.85
C GLU A 365 48.33 -48.03 -102.51
N ASN A 366 49.00 -48.42 -101.42
CA ASN A 366 49.17 -47.71 -100.14
C ASN A 366 48.02 -46.91 -99.47
N ASN A 367 47.28 -47.63 -98.63
CA ASN A 367 46.96 -47.36 -97.19
C ASN A 367 48.11 -46.64 -96.40
N PRO A 368 47.98 -46.15 -95.11
CA PRO A 368 46.87 -46.08 -94.13
C PRO A 368 46.50 -44.62 -93.68
N VAL A 369 45.38 -44.26 -93.01
CA VAL A 369 44.61 -44.76 -91.82
C VAL A 369 45.18 -44.30 -90.45
N LEU A 370 44.31 -43.70 -89.60
CA LEU A 370 44.44 -43.31 -88.16
C LEU A 370 45.81 -42.78 -87.68
N ASP A 371 45.92 -41.53 -87.22
CA ASP A 371 45.48 -41.14 -85.87
C ASP A 371 45.32 -39.60 -85.72
N ASN A 372 44.59 -39.13 -84.69
CA ASN A 372 44.63 -37.79 -84.04
C ASN A 372 43.45 -37.55 -83.04
N TYR A 373 42.74 -38.58 -82.56
CA TYR A 373 41.70 -38.42 -81.51
C TYR A 373 42.33 -38.22 -80.11
N THR A 374 43.22 -37.23 -80.00
CA THR A 374 44.09 -37.01 -78.83
C THR A 374 44.59 -35.57 -78.72
N LYS A 375 43.92 -34.60 -79.36
CA LYS A 375 44.28 -33.16 -79.25
C LYS A 375 43.28 -32.26 -78.52
N ASP A 376 41.99 -32.57 -78.53
CA ASP A 376 40.98 -31.68 -77.93
C ASP A 376 40.74 -31.91 -76.42
N ILE A 377 41.11 -33.09 -75.89
CA ILE A 377 40.90 -33.44 -74.47
C ILE A 377 41.97 -32.81 -73.53
N LEU A 378 43.09 -32.32 -74.07
CA LEU A 378 44.11 -31.58 -73.30
C LEU A 378 44.02 -30.05 -73.44
N ALA A 379 43.05 -29.54 -74.20
CA ALA A 379 42.81 -28.11 -74.36
C ALA A 379 41.85 -27.54 -73.29
N SER A 380 40.81 -28.28 -72.89
CA SER A 380 39.75 -27.79 -71.99
C SER A 380 40.10 -27.78 -70.49
N PHE A 381 41.20 -28.43 -70.08
CA PHE A 381 41.61 -28.49 -68.67
C PHE A 381 42.58 -27.37 -68.24
N LYS A 382 42.77 -26.34 -69.07
CA LYS A 382 43.74 -25.26 -68.82
C LYS A 382 43.15 -23.85 -68.72
N GLU A 383 41.83 -23.75 -68.59
CA GLU A 383 41.07 -22.49 -68.55
C GLU A 383 40.10 -22.40 -67.34
N SER A 384 40.36 -23.19 -66.28
CA SER A 384 39.52 -23.24 -65.07
C SER A 384 40.30 -23.16 -63.73
N VAL A 385 41.56 -22.70 -63.77
CA VAL A 385 42.41 -22.50 -62.56
C VAL A 385 43.11 -21.13 -62.63
N ALA A 386 42.34 -20.08 -62.94
CA ALA A 386 42.86 -18.72 -63.14
C ALA A 386 41.82 -17.63 -62.79
N ALA A 387 41.00 -17.85 -61.75
CA ALA A 387 39.90 -16.94 -61.40
C ALA A 387 39.52 -16.93 -59.90
N GLU A 388 40.47 -17.09 -58.97
CA GLU A 388 40.18 -16.87 -57.54
C GLU A 388 41.43 -16.40 -56.76
N ASP A 389 41.81 -15.13 -56.96
CA ASP A 389 42.78 -14.43 -56.11
C ASP A 389 42.59 -12.90 -56.16
N THR A 390 41.79 -12.34 -55.25
CA THR A 390 42.06 -11.04 -54.59
C THR A 390 41.01 -10.65 -53.54
N SER A 391 41.48 -10.02 -52.47
CA SER A 391 40.75 -9.38 -51.36
C SER A 391 40.08 -10.31 -50.32
N ALA A 392 40.19 -10.04 -49.02
CA ALA A 392 41.18 -9.22 -48.31
C ALA A 392 41.34 -9.71 -46.86
N ALA A 393 42.52 -9.53 -46.26
CA ALA A 393 42.76 -9.87 -44.87
C ALA A 393 42.23 -8.78 -43.91
N ALA A 394 41.53 -9.20 -42.87
CA ALA A 394 41.26 -8.44 -41.65
C ALA A 394 41.37 -9.38 -40.43
N THR A 395 41.75 -8.83 -39.27
CA THR A 395 42.28 -9.59 -38.13
C THR A 395 41.28 -9.78 -36.97
N ALA A 396 41.69 -10.63 -36.02
CA ALA A 396 41.22 -10.73 -34.63
C ALA A 396 39.89 -11.47 -34.37
N ASP A 397 39.70 -12.16 -33.24
CA ASP A 397 40.65 -12.75 -32.26
C ASP A 397 39.87 -13.73 -31.34
N SER A 398 40.60 -14.45 -30.47
CA SER A 398 40.13 -15.13 -29.25
C SER A 398 39.42 -16.49 -29.42
N ALA A 399 39.74 -17.38 -28.49
CA ALA A 399 39.21 -18.74 -28.37
C ALA A 399 38.28 -18.86 -27.16
N VAL A 400 37.57 -19.99 -27.03
CA VAL A 400 37.56 -20.86 -25.83
C VAL A 400 36.63 -22.08 -26.03
N ASN A 401 36.98 -23.17 -25.33
CA ASN A 401 36.38 -24.51 -25.24
C ASN A 401 34.86 -24.66 -25.43
N PRO A 402 34.40 -25.81 -25.98
CA PRO A 402 33.12 -26.40 -25.62
C PRO A 402 33.24 -27.17 -24.29
N GLU A 403 32.28 -27.00 -23.37
CA GLU A 403 32.16 -27.86 -22.18
C GLU A 403 30.71 -28.33 -21.97
N THR A 404 30.56 -29.54 -21.44
CA THR A 404 29.31 -30.32 -21.43
C THR A 404 28.37 -29.99 -20.29
N VAL A 405 27.05 -30.00 -20.55
CA VAL A 405 26.02 -30.17 -19.51
C VAL A 405 25.04 -31.28 -19.95
N PRO A 406 24.83 -32.34 -19.15
CA PRO A 406 23.88 -33.42 -19.45
C PRO A 406 22.45 -33.12 -18.92
N VAL A 407 21.49 -33.91 -19.41
CA VAL A 407 20.08 -33.88 -18.98
C VAL A 407 19.90 -34.47 -17.57
N GLN A 408 19.04 -33.83 -16.76
CA GLN A 408 18.33 -34.48 -15.64
C GLN A 408 16.87 -34.03 -15.61
N ALA A 409 15.99 -34.78 -14.92
CA ALA A 409 14.54 -34.69 -15.13
C ALA A 409 13.72 -34.85 -13.83
N SER A 410 12.50 -34.26 -13.87
CA SER A 410 11.35 -34.51 -12.97
C SER A 410 11.47 -34.05 -11.51
N PRO A 411 10.36 -33.90 -10.76
CA PRO A 411 8.95 -33.68 -11.15
C PRO A 411 8.32 -32.41 -10.48
N LEU A 412 7.06 -32.10 -10.79
CA LEU A 412 6.25 -31.14 -10.02
C LEU A 412 5.70 -31.78 -8.71
N PRO A 413 5.46 -30.98 -7.66
CA PRO A 413 4.49 -31.28 -6.60
C PRO A 413 3.12 -30.65 -6.87
N ASP A 414 2.04 -31.32 -6.44
CA ASP A 414 0.65 -30.83 -6.58
C ASP A 414 0.31 -29.68 -5.60
N LEU A 415 -0.57 -28.77 -6.05
CA LEU A 415 -1.19 -27.73 -5.22
C LEU A 415 -2.66 -28.06 -4.95
N VAL A 416 -2.97 -28.58 -3.77
CA VAL A 416 -4.34 -28.73 -3.26
C VAL A 416 -4.58 -27.71 -2.15
N GLY A 417 -5.04 -26.52 -2.52
CA GLY A 417 -5.45 -25.47 -1.58
C GLY A 417 -6.95 -25.50 -1.30
N THR A 418 -7.37 -26.15 -0.20
CA THR A 418 -8.76 -26.14 0.25
C THR A 418 -9.10 -24.88 1.06
N THR A 419 -10.25 -24.29 0.78
CA THR A 419 -10.81 -23.13 1.49
C THR A 419 -11.34 -23.48 2.89
N SER A 420 -11.21 -22.52 3.82
CA SER A 420 -12.11 -22.06 4.91
C SER A 420 -13.28 -22.96 5.42
N PRO A 421 -13.75 -22.81 6.70
CA PRO A 421 -13.64 -21.59 7.52
C PRO A 421 -13.35 -21.79 9.04
N CYS A 422 -12.99 -20.68 9.70
CA CYS A 422 -13.59 -20.25 10.96
C CYS A 422 -13.34 -18.74 11.18
#